data_AF-A0A1R1B0E6-F1
#
_entry.id   AF-A0A1R1B0E6-F1
#
_cell.length_a   1.000
_cell.length_b   1.000
_cell.length_c   1.000
_cell.angle_alpha   90.00
_cell.angle_beta   90.00
_cell.angle_gamma   90.00
#
_symmetry.space_group_name_H-M   'P 1'
#
loop_
_entity.id
_entity.type
_entity.pdbx_description
1 polymer ?
#
loop_
_entity_poly.entity_id
_entity_poly.type
_entity_poly.pdbx_seq_one_letter_code
_entity_poly.pdbx_strand_id
1 'polypeptide(L)'
;MCTIHMLVGIPGSGKSYHAKQLCKSQRAVIVATDSIRERLFGSESKQKNTYLVFDEAFAEIEQALAFGRNVVFDATNVSRERRQKFLKRFGDRSVECHICTTPYEVALERVKGRKRRLDEKVMTKFAKNLEFPVRGEGFSELHLVHEQGETQLTREELEALLTRKPGHDELFGYLSQSPYFNVMLGYDQENPHHSKTLSEHTFAVLEYINAFYEGEYLLAMQLAALLHDAGKPFCKVWKQARGYYSYYGHEHVSASITCHTLKDLGYDDAFIQHVVQLVSFHMEILHGGDAGASKIYHLLGEDMLAELYFFAEADTFGK
;
A
#
# COMPACT_ATOMS: atom_id res chain seq x y z
N MET A 1 19.55 -17.05 -15.35
CA MET A 1 19.10 -15.74 -15.86
C MET A 1 19.30 -14.71 -14.77
N CYS A 2 19.58 -13.45 -15.12
CA CYS A 2 19.71 -12.38 -14.14
C CYS A 2 18.33 -11.90 -13.68
N THR A 3 18.23 -11.55 -12.41
CA THR A 3 17.01 -11.03 -11.77
C THR A 3 17.14 -9.53 -11.54
N ILE A 4 16.03 -8.82 -11.75
CA ILE A 4 15.87 -7.43 -11.31
C ILE A 4 15.07 -7.42 -10.01
N HIS A 5 15.65 -6.87 -8.95
CA HIS A 5 14.95 -6.62 -7.68
C HIS A 5 14.50 -5.15 -7.66
N MET A 6 13.21 -4.93 -7.88
CA MET A 6 12.59 -3.60 -7.87
C MET A 6 12.19 -3.22 -6.45
N LEU A 7 12.68 -2.10 -5.94
CA LEU A 7 12.24 -1.57 -4.66
C LEU A 7 10.99 -0.70 -4.84
N VAL A 8 10.01 -0.85 -3.95
CA VAL A 8 8.80 -0.01 -3.88
C VAL A 8 8.64 0.51 -2.46
N GLY A 9 8.33 1.80 -2.33
CA GLY A 9 8.11 2.41 -1.01
C GLY A 9 8.29 3.93 -1.02
N ILE A 10 7.67 4.61 -0.07
CA ILE A 10 7.82 6.07 0.10
C ILE A 10 9.26 6.46 0.47
N PRO A 11 9.73 7.70 0.25
CA PRO A 11 11.02 8.14 0.80
C PRO A 11 11.06 7.92 2.32
N GLY A 12 12.21 7.54 2.89
CA GLY A 12 12.32 7.24 4.32
C GLY A 12 11.97 5.79 4.72
N SER A 13 11.28 5.01 3.89
CA SER A 13 10.89 3.61 4.16
C SER A 13 12.02 2.57 4.24
N GLY A 14 13.28 2.98 4.31
CA GLY A 14 14.39 2.02 4.39
C GLY A 14 14.82 1.34 3.09
N LYS A 15 14.18 1.63 1.93
CA LYS A 15 14.60 1.09 0.61
C LYS A 15 16.11 1.05 0.38
N SER A 16 16.81 2.19 0.52
CA SER A 16 18.25 2.24 0.25
C SER A 16 19.10 1.47 1.27
N TYR A 17 18.57 1.18 2.46
CA TYR A 17 19.20 0.26 3.41
C TYR A 17 19.03 -1.18 2.95
N HIS A 18 17.79 -1.58 2.60
CA HIS A 18 17.47 -2.89 2.03
C HIS A 18 18.25 -3.15 0.72
N ALA A 19 18.37 -2.13 -0.13
CA ALA A 19 19.12 -2.17 -1.38
C ALA A 19 20.57 -2.64 -1.17
N LYS A 20 21.24 -2.13 -0.13
CA LYS A 20 22.62 -2.50 0.20
C LYS A 20 22.72 -3.97 0.64
N GLN A 21 21.73 -4.47 1.37
CA GLN A 21 21.68 -5.88 1.79
C GLN A 21 21.42 -6.80 0.59
N LEU A 22 20.49 -6.41 -0.30
CA LEU A 22 20.22 -7.14 -1.55
C LEU A 22 21.43 -7.16 -2.48
N CYS A 23 22.14 -6.04 -2.66
CA CYS A 23 23.33 -6.01 -3.51
C CYS A 23 24.39 -7.03 -3.06
N LYS A 24 24.56 -7.19 -1.74
CA LYS A 24 25.49 -8.17 -1.17
C LYS A 24 25.01 -9.61 -1.37
N SER A 25 23.78 -9.91 -0.96
CA SER A 25 23.23 -11.28 -1.00
C SER A 25 23.02 -11.79 -2.43
N GLN A 26 22.55 -10.92 -3.33
CA GLN A 26 22.22 -11.27 -4.71
C GLN A 26 23.37 -10.98 -5.70
N ARG A 27 24.53 -10.52 -5.21
CA ARG A 27 25.67 -10.06 -6.03
C ARG A 27 25.22 -9.06 -7.11
N ALA A 28 24.29 -8.18 -6.77
CA ALA A 28 23.65 -7.27 -7.69
C ALA A 28 24.37 -5.92 -7.77
N VAL A 29 24.16 -5.21 -8.88
CA VAL A 29 24.53 -3.80 -9.05
C VAL A 29 23.33 -2.94 -8.68
N ILE A 30 23.55 -1.83 -7.96
CA ILE A 30 22.48 -0.89 -7.65
C ILE A 30 22.34 0.13 -8.78
N VAL A 31 21.11 0.33 -9.24
CA VAL A 31 20.72 1.42 -10.13
C VAL A 31 19.73 2.29 -9.36
N ALA A 32 20.18 3.46 -8.91
CA ALA A 32 19.41 4.35 -8.04
C ALA A 32 19.06 5.65 -8.75
N THR A 33 17.77 5.97 -8.84
CA THR A 33 17.30 7.17 -9.54
C THR A 33 17.74 8.48 -8.88
N ASP A 34 17.95 8.48 -7.56
CA ASP A 34 18.51 9.64 -6.86
C ASP A 34 19.98 9.89 -7.26
N SER A 35 20.82 8.84 -7.32
CA SER A 35 22.22 8.96 -7.76
C SER A 35 22.36 9.38 -9.22
N ILE A 36 21.48 8.88 -10.10
CA ILE A 36 21.42 9.30 -11.50
C ILE A 36 21.04 10.78 -11.61
N ARG A 37 20.04 11.21 -10.83
CA ARG A 37 19.59 12.61 -10.82
C ARG A 37 20.66 13.56 -10.31
N GLU A 38 21.44 13.15 -9.31
CA GLU A 38 22.61 13.91 -8.86
C GLU A 38 23.64 14.05 -9.97
N ARG A 39 23.99 12.96 -10.66
CA ARG A 39 24.95 12.97 -11.78
C ARG A 39 24.52 13.86 -12.94
N LEU A 40 23.24 13.79 -13.32
CA LEU A 40 22.72 14.52 -14.49
C LEU A 40 22.46 16.01 -14.21
N PHE A 41 22.04 16.38 -13.01
CA PHE A 41 21.55 17.75 -12.73
C PHE A 41 22.27 18.48 -11.59
N GLY A 42 23.29 17.85 -11.01
CA GLY A 42 24.05 18.34 -9.86
C GLY A 42 23.21 18.44 -8.57
N SER A 43 21.99 17.89 -8.56
CA SER A 43 21.13 17.88 -7.38
C SER A 43 20.01 16.87 -7.52
N GLU A 44 19.87 16.02 -6.51
CA GLU A 44 18.75 15.08 -6.37
C GLU A 44 17.39 15.79 -6.16
N SER A 45 17.37 17.08 -5.84
CA SER A 45 16.14 17.81 -5.51
C SER A 45 15.35 18.30 -6.74
N LYS A 46 15.99 18.37 -7.91
CA LYS A 46 15.35 18.83 -9.14
C LYS A 46 14.43 17.73 -9.70
N GLN A 47 13.13 18.00 -9.75
CA GLN A 47 12.12 17.06 -10.31
C GLN A 47 11.86 17.22 -11.81
N LYS A 48 12.51 18.18 -12.47
CA LYS A 48 12.43 18.35 -13.93
C LYS A 48 13.13 17.18 -14.63
N ASN A 49 12.67 16.85 -15.83
CA ASN A 49 13.26 15.81 -16.69
C ASN A 49 13.33 14.42 -16.05
N THR A 50 12.28 14.04 -15.30
CA THR A 50 12.19 12.71 -14.70
C THR A 50 12.33 11.60 -15.75
N TYR A 51 11.84 11.80 -16.98
CA TYR A 51 12.00 10.84 -18.07
C TYR A 51 13.48 10.52 -18.37
N LEU A 52 14.36 11.54 -18.46
CA LEU A 52 15.81 11.33 -18.68
C LEU A 52 16.45 10.48 -17.58
N VAL A 53 16.03 10.65 -16.32
CA VAL A 53 16.54 9.85 -15.20
C VAL A 53 16.15 8.38 -15.36
N PHE A 54 14.92 8.10 -15.81
CA PHE A 54 14.46 6.74 -16.04
C PHE A 54 15.08 6.13 -17.31
N ASP A 55 15.29 6.92 -18.37
CA ASP A 55 15.97 6.46 -19.58
C ASP A 55 17.42 6.03 -19.27
N GLU A 56 18.16 6.84 -18.51
CA GLU A 56 19.50 6.50 -18.03
C GLU A 56 19.47 5.26 -17.11
N ALA A 57 18.50 5.19 -16.18
CA ALA A 57 18.35 4.03 -15.31
C ALA A 57 18.11 2.74 -16.11
N PHE A 58 17.28 2.79 -17.15
CA PHE A 58 17.00 1.63 -18.00
C PHE A 58 18.24 1.22 -18.80
N ALA A 59 19.02 2.18 -19.30
CA ALA A 59 20.29 1.90 -19.96
C ALA A 59 21.30 1.22 -19.02
N GLU A 60 21.42 1.69 -17.77
CA GLU A 60 22.29 1.07 -16.75
C GLU A 60 21.84 -0.34 -16.38
N ILE A 61 20.53 -0.56 -16.26
CA ILE A 61 19.94 -1.89 -16.02
C ILE A 61 20.27 -2.83 -17.18
N GLU A 62 20.02 -2.41 -18.42
CA GLU A 62 20.30 -3.22 -19.62
C GLU A 62 21.78 -3.60 -19.72
N GLN A 63 22.67 -2.65 -19.47
CA GLN A 63 24.10 -2.89 -19.46
C GLN A 63 24.47 -3.92 -18.38
N ALA A 64 24.00 -3.77 -17.15
CA ALA A 64 24.28 -4.70 -16.07
C ALA A 64 23.78 -6.13 -16.37
N LEU A 65 22.57 -6.25 -16.94
CA LEU A 65 21.99 -7.53 -17.35
C LEU A 65 22.79 -8.17 -18.49
N ALA A 66 23.27 -7.38 -19.46
CA ALA A 66 24.13 -7.87 -20.55
C ALA A 66 25.46 -8.45 -20.04
N PHE A 67 25.99 -7.90 -18.94
CA PHE A 67 27.16 -8.43 -18.24
C PHE A 67 26.85 -9.60 -17.28
N GLY A 68 25.63 -10.11 -17.27
CA GLY A 68 25.25 -11.24 -16.42
C GLY A 68 25.09 -10.88 -14.94
N ARG A 69 24.84 -9.61 -14.61
CA ARG A 69 24.65 -9.15 -13.22
C ARG A 69 23.18 -9.00 -12.87
N ASN A 70 22.82 -9.40 -11.65
CA ASN A 70 21.55 -9.01 -11.05
C ASN A 70 21.53 -7.49 -10.81
N VAL A 71 20.33 -6.91 -10.76
CA VAL A 71 20.18 -5.47 -10.55
C VAL A 71 19.23 -5.20 -9.40
N VAL A 72 19.58 -4.27 -8.52
CA VAL A 72 18.66 -3.66 -7.56
C VAL A 72 18.26 -2.31 -8.10
N PHE A 73 16.98 -2.13 -8.44
CA PHE A 73 16.45 -0.88 -8.94
C PHE A 73 15.84 -0.07 -7.77
N ASP A 74 16.60 0.92 -7.27
CA ASP A 74 16.19 1.81 -6.17
C ASP A 74 15.52 3.07 -6.70
N ALA A 75 14.19 3.05 -6.66
CA ALA A 75 13.32 4.20 -6.87
C ALA A 75 12.10 4.08 -5.94
N THR A 76 11.26 5.11 -5.89
CA THR A 76 10.03 5.01 -5.07
C THR A 76 8.98 4.08 -5.68
N ASN A 77 8.94 3.99 -7.02
CA ASN A 77 8.09 3.06 -7.80
C ASN A 77 6.62 2.98 -7.33
N VAL A 78 6.04 4.13 -6.94
CA VAL A 78 4.70 4.18 -6.34
C VAL A 78 3.54 3.93 -7.32
N SER A 79 3.74 4.22 -8.62
CA SER A 79 2.69 4.10 -9.64
C SER A 79 2.71 2.75 -10.32
N ARG A 80 1.57 2.06 -10.31
CA ARG A 80 1.33 0.78 -11.00
C ARG A 80 1.56 0.89 -12.50
N GLU A 81 1.03 1.93 -13.15
CA GLU A 81 1.22 2.16 -14.58
C GLU A 81 2.71 2.20 -14.97
N ARG A 82 3.54 2.87 -14.17
CA ARG A 82 4.99 2.94 -14.41
C ARG A 82 5.68 1.59 -14.20
N ARG A 83 5.27 0.84 -13.17
CA ARG A 83 5.77 -0.52 -12.91
C ARG A 83 5.39 -1.47 -14.05
N GLN A 84 4.16 -1.44 -14.55
CA GLN A 84 3.74 -2.25 -15.69
C GLN A 84 4.50 -1.89 -16.98
N LYS A 85 4.78 -0.61 -17.24
CA LYS A 85 5.64 -0.21 -18.36
C LYS A 85 7.06 -0.76 -18.21
N PHE A 86 7.61 -0.75 -16.99
CA PHE A 86 8.90 -1.37 -16.70
C PHE A 86 8.87 -2.88 -16.95
N LEU A 87 7.90 -3.58 -16.38
CA LEU A 87 7.74 -5.03 -16.52
C LEU A 87 7.56 -5.45 -17.98
N LYS A 88 6.82 -4.66 -18.77
CA LYS A 88 6.71 -4.88 -20.21
C LYS A 88 8.04 -4.71 -20.94
N ARG A 89 8.86 -3.73 -20.56
CA ARG A 89 10.20 -3.51 -21.17
C ARG A 89 11.15 -4.67 -20.87
N PHE A 90 11.13 -5.17 -19.64
CA PHE A 90 12.00 -6.25 -19.16
C PHE A 90 11.28 -7.60 -19.08
N GLY A 91 10.29 -7.84 -19.96
CA GLY A 91 9.43 -9.02 -19.90
C GLY A 91 10.14 -10.35 -20.18
N ASP A 92 11.36 -10.31 -20.69
CA ASP A 92 12.27 -11.46 -20.86
C ASP A 92 13.08 -11.79 -19.59
N ARG A 93 12.91 -11.02 -18.50
CA ARG A 93 13.66 -11.13 -17.25
C ARG A 93 12.75 -11.40 -16.07
N SER A 94 13.28 -12.10 -15.06
CA SER A 94 12.61 -12.22 -13.77
C SER A 94 12.70 -10.89 -13.04
N VAL A 95 11.55 -10.34 -12.62
CA VAL A 95 11.48 -9.14 -11.80
C VAL A 95 10.81 -9.46 -10.48
N GLU A 96 11.51 -9.27 -9.37
CA GLU A 96 11.00 -9.44 -8.01
C GLU A 96 10.74 -8.07 -7.39
N CYS A 97 9.58 -7.90 -6.74
CA CYS A 97 9.22 -6.66 -6.07
C CYS A 97 9.55 -6.74 -4.58
N HIS A 98 10.18 -5.71 -4.03
CA HIS A 98 10.49 -5.58 -2.60
C HIS A 98 9.75 -4.37 -2.05
N ILE A 99 8.65 -4.62 -1.34
CA ILE A 99 7.70 -3.61 -0.88
C ILE A 99 8.08 -3.21 0.54
N CYS A 100 8.57 -1.98 0.72
CA CYS A 100 8.96 -1.45 2.02
C CYS A 100 7.75 -0.81 2.71
N THR A 101 7.22 -1.48 3.74
CA THR A 101 5.94 -1.17 4.37
C THR A 101 6.10 -0.38 5.67
N THR A 102 7.14 0.45 5.76
CA THR A 102 7.40 1.26 6.96
C THR A 102 6.25 2.24 7.22
N PRO A 103 5.81 2.41 8.48
CA PRO A 103 4.86 3.46 8.87
C PRO A 103 5.26 4.84 8.37
N TYR A 104 4.26 5.66 8.02
CA TYR A 104 4.48 6.99 7.47
C TYR A 104 5.28 7.88 8.44
N GLU A 105 4.93 7.85 9.72
CA GLU A 105 5.52 8.64 10.80
C GLU A 105 7.00 8.33 10.94
N VAL A 106 7.35 7.03 10.97
CA VAL A 106 8.74 6.55 11.01
C VAL A 106 9.51 6.99 9.76
N ALA A 107 8.91 6.84 8.57
CA ALA A 107 9.54 7.29 7.33
C ALA A 107 9.76 8.81 7.30
N LEU A 108 8.81 9.59 7.82
CA LEU A 108 8.89 11.04 7.91
C LEU A 108 9.99 11.49 8.87
N GLU A 109 10.10 10.87 10.05
CA GLU A 109 11.18 11.13 11.00
C GLU A 109 12.56 10.84 10.40
N ARG A 110 12.70 9.69 9.71
CA ARG A 110 13.92 9.32 8.99
C ARG A 110 14.28 10.34 7.92
N VAL A 111 13.31 10.95 7.26
CA VAL A 111 13.52 11.99 6.26
C VAL A 111 13.88 13.33 6.90
N LYS A 112 13.25 13.70 8.02
CA LYS A 112 13.56 14.92 8.80
C LYS A 112 15.00 14.91 9.31
N GLY A 113 15.54 13.74 9.66
CA GLY A 113 16.94 13.55 10.08
C GLY A 113 17.98 13.62 8.95
N ARG A 114 17.57 13.62 7.67
CA ARG A 114 18.52 13.72 6.54
C ARG A 114 18.99 15.17 6.36
N LYS A 115 20.25 15.34 5.93
CA LYS A 115 20.77 16.65 5.49
C LYS A 115 19.86 17.32 4.44
N ARG A 116 19.24 16.51 3.58
CA ARG A 116 18.22 16.92 2.61
C ARG A 116 16.83 16.77 3.22
N ARG A 117 16.17 17.90 3.52
CA ARG A 117 14.78 17.93 3.97
C ARG A 117 13.85 17.81 2.76
N LEU A 118 13.04 16.75 2.70
CA LEU A 118 11.88 16.72 1.82
C LEU A 118 10.71 17.40 2.54
N ASP A 119 9.93 18.17 1.80
CA ASP A 119 8.68 18.75 2.31
C ASP A 119 7.70 17.62 2.66
N GLU A 120 7.01 17.75 3.79
CA GLU A 120 5.96 16.85 4.24
C GLU A 120 4.87 16.68 3.17
N LYS A 121 4.52 17.75 2.43
CA LYS A 121 3.57 17.67 1.31
C LYS A 121 4.01 16.68 0.22
N VAL A 122 5.32 16.56 -0.01
CA VAL A 122 5.87 15.61 -0.98
C VAL A 122 5.80 14.19 -0.41
N MET A 123 6.06 14.00 0.88
CA MET A 123 5.91 12.71 1.57
C MET A 123 4.46 12.23 1.53
N THR A 124 3.51 13.10 1.91
CA THR A 124 2.07 12.83 1.83
C THR A 124 1.66 12.46 0.40
N LYS A 125 2.18 13.18 -0.61
CA LYS A 125 1.93 12.82 -2.01
C LYS A 125 2.42 11.40 -2.33
N PHE A 126 3.61 10.99 -1.90
CA PHE A 126 4.08 9.62 -2.15
C PHE A 126 3.20 8.58 -1.45
N ALA A 127 2.81 8.80 -0.20
CA ALA A 127 1.94 7.89 0.54
C ALA A 127 0.57 7.72 -0.13
N LYS A 128 -0.07 8.84 -0.50
CA LYS A 128 -1.38 8.86 -1.17
C LYS A 128 -1.38 8.36 -2.62
N ASN A 129 -0.23 8.03 -3.19
CA ASN A 129 -0.12 7.53 -4.57
C ASN A 129 0.64 6.20 -4.65
N LEU A 130 0.93 5.55 -3.51
CA LEU A 130 1.54 4.22 -3.48
C LEU A 130 0.46 3.19 -3.77
N GLU A 131 0.26 2.91 -5.05
CA GLU A 131 -0.57 1.79 -5.50
C GLU A 131 0.15 0.50 -5.09
N PHE A 132 -0.44 -0.26 -4.16
CA PHE A 132 0.20 -1.47 -3.62
C PHE A 132 0.49 -2.47 -4.76
N PRO A 133 1.74 -2.97 -4.87
CA PRO A 133 2.10 -3.93 -5.91
C PRO A 133 1.36 -5.26 -5.79
N VAL A 134 0.94 -5.81 -6.92
CA VAL A 134 0.27 -7.12 -7.01
C VAL A 134 0.94 -8.00 -8.06
N ARG A 135 0.87 -9.33 -7.89
CA ARG A 135 1.54 -10.28 -8.81
C ARG A 135 1.08 -10.11 -10.26
N GLY A 136 -0.21 -9.85 -10.49
CA GLY A 136 -0.76 -9.63 -11.83
C GLY A 136 -0.24 -8.39 -12.57
N GLU A 137 0.59 -7.55 -11.95
CA GLU A 137 1.37 -6.56 -12.71
C GLU A 137 2.42 -7.21 -13.62
N GLY A 138 2.84 -8.44 -13.32
CA GLY A 138 3.89 -9.18 -14.02
C GLY A 138 5.12 -9.49 -13.16
N PHE A 139 5.04 -9.32 -11.83
CA PHE A 139 6.14 -9.66 -10.92
C PHE A 139 6.26 -11.17 -10.73
N SER A 140 7.49 -11.67 -10.73
CA SER A 140 7.79 -13.07 -10.42
C SER A 140 7.52 -13.40 -8.95
N GLU A 141 7.90 -12.51 -8.03
CA GLU A 141 7.70 -12.65 -6.58
C GLU A 141 7.47 -11.28 -5.92
N LEU A 142 6.72 -11.26 -4.82
CA LEU A 142 6.53 -10.09 -3.96
C LEU A 142 7.13 -10.37 -2.57
N HIS A 143 8.06 -9.51 -2.14
CA HIS A 143 8.70 -9.58 -0.84
C HIS A 143 8.23 -8.43 0.03
N LEU A 144 7.61 -8.73 1.17
CA LEU A 144 7.21 -7.72 2.15
C LEU A 144 8.40 -7.38 3.06
N VAL A 145 9.01 -6.21 2.82
CA VAL A 145 10.13 -5.70 3.61
C VAL A 145 9.57 -4.93 4.79
N HIS A 146 9.48 -5.65 5.90
CA HIS A 146 8.83 -5.18 7.11
C HIS A 146 9.81 -4.49 8.06
N GLU A 147 9.41 -3.31 8.54
CA GLU A 147 10.00 -2.65 9.69
C GLU A 147 9.14 -3.02 10.90
N GLN A 148 9.75 -3.64 11.91
CA GLN A 148 9.04 -4.00 13.14
C GLN A 148 8.44 -2.74 13.78
N GLY A 149 7.15 -2.79 14.05
CA GLY A 149 6.41 -1.79 14.80
C GLY A 149 5.82 -2.38 16.08
N GLU A 150 5.11 -1.53 16.82
CA GLU A 150 4.27 -1.94 17.94
C GLU A 150 2.83 -1.53 17.62
N THR A 151 2.04 -2.46 17.10
CA THR A 151 0.58 -2.25 16.88
C THR A 151 -0.20 -2.14 18.18
N GLN A 152 0.37 -2.61 19.30
CA GLN A 152 -0.30 -2.76 20.59
C GLN A 152 -1.52 -3.69 20.55
N LEU A 153 -1.62 -4.52 19.51
CA LEU A 153 -2.65 -5.53 19.33
C LEU A 153 -1.97 -6.90 19.26
N THR A 154 -2.66 -7.94 19.74
CA THR A 154 -2.25 -9.33 19.51
C THR A 154 -3.19 -9.99 18.50
N ARG A 155 -2.66 -10.97 17.77
CA ARG A 155 -3.43 -11.73 16.77
C ARG A 155 -4.49 -12.57 17.46
N GLU A 156 -4.11 -13.26 18.53
CA GLU A 156 -4.95 -14.16 19.28
C GLU A 156 -6.17 -13.44 19.87
N GLU A 157 -5.97 -12.27 20.49
CA GLU A 157 -7.08 -11.49 21.04
C GLU A 157 -7.96 -10.93 19.91
N LEU A 158 -7.37 -10.40 18.83
CA LEU A 158 -8.15 -9.87 17.71
C LEU A 158 -9.04 -10.94 17.05
N GLU A 159 -8.49 -12.12 16.76
CA GLU A 159 -9.26 -13.23 16.18
C GLU A 159 -10.33 -13.74 17.16
N ALA A 160 -10.02 -13.84 18.46
CA ALA A 160 -10.99 -14.22 19.48
C ALA A 160 -12.14 -13.20 19.59
N LEU A 161 -11.82 -11.89 19.51
CA LEU A 161 -12.81 -10.82 19.43
C LEU A 161 -13.70 -10.98 18.21
N LEU A 162 -13.13 -11.12 17.02
CA LEU A 162 -13.90 -11.25 15.78
C LEU A 162 -14.80 -12.49 15.78
N THR A 163 -14.31 -13.61 16.34
CA THR A 163 -15.07 -14.87 16.45
C THR A 163 -16.33 -14.72 17.30
N ARG A 164 -16.25 -13.98 18.41
CA ARG A 164 -17.39 -13.76 19.31
C ARG A 164 -18.37 -12.68 18.84
N LYS A 165 -18.09 -12.00 17.72
CA LYS A 165 -18.92 -10.94 17.13
C LYS A 165 -19.28 -9.85 18.16
N PRO A 166 -18.28 -9.06 18.62
CA PRO A 166 -18.47 -8.11 19.70
C PRO A 166 -19.29 -6.91 19.22
N GLY A 167 -19.89 -6.19 20.16
CA GLY A 167 -20.49 -4.89 19.85
C GLY A 167 -19.43 -3.83 19.51
N HIS A 168 -19.86 -2.71 18.93
CA HIS A 168 -18.98 -1.61 18.52
C HIS A 168 -18.03 -1.15 19.63
N ASP A 169 -18.57 -0.81 20.81
CA ASP A 169 -17.78 -0.21 21.90
C ASP A 169 -16.73 -1.17 22.45
N GLU A 170 -17.04 -2.46 22.49
CA GLU A 170 -16.10 -3.49 22.91
C GLU A 170 -14.98 -3.69 21.89
N LEU A 171 -15.34 -3.75 20.60
CA LEU A 171 -14.37 -3.90 19.53
C LEU A 171 -13.43 -2.70 19.44
N PHE A 172 -13.98 -1.49 19.36
CA PHE A 172 -13.18 -0.27 19.24
C PHE A 172 -12.50 0.11 20.55
N GLY A 173 -13.02 -0.31 21.71
CA GLY A 173 -12.31 -0.24 22.98
C GLY A 173 -10.96 -0.97 22.90
N TYR A 174 -10.95 -2.19 22.38
CA TYR A 174 -9.70 -2.93 22.15
C TYR A 174 -8.85 -2.35 21.02
N LEU A 175 -9.44 -2.11 19.83
CA LEU A 175 -8.70 -1.66 18.65
C LEU A 175 -8.00 -0.31 18.89
N SER A 176 -8.58 0.58 19.70
CA SER A 176 -8.04 1.92 19.99
C SER A 176 -6.66 1.95 20.67
N GLN A 177 -6.14 0.81 21.09
CA GLN A 177 -4.74 0.64 21.52
C GLN A 177 -3.77 0.88 20.35
N SER A 178 -4.16 0.52 19.13
CA SER A 178 -3.37 0.82 17.94
C SER A 178 -3.56 2.28 17.51
N PRO A 179 -2.48 2.98 17.12
CA PRO A 179 -2.56 4.36 16.65
C PRO A 179 -3.45 4.51 15.40
N TYR A 180 -3.59 3.46 14.59
CA TYR A 180 -4.39 3.49 13.37
C TYR A 180 -5.91 3.47 13.64
N PHE A 181 -6.34 2.75 14.66
CA PHE A 181 -7.76 2.65 15.02
C PHE A 181 -8.18 3.71 16.04
N ASN A 182 -7.27 4.17 16.90
CA ASN A 182 -7.53 5.23 17.87
C ASN A 182 -8.14 6.48 17.21
N VAL A 183 -7.57 6.88 16.07
CA VAL A 183 -8.01 8.06 15.31
C VAL A 183 -9.34 7.90 14.59
N MET A 184 -9.88 6.67 14.50
CA MET A 184 -11.17 6.39 13.86
C MET A 184 -12.36 6.56 14.83
N LEU A 185 -12.11 6.45 16.14
CA LEU A 185 -13.16 6.52 17.15
C LEU A 185 -13.74 7.95 17.21
N GLY A 186 -15.05 8.09 16.93
CA GLY A 186 -15.73 9.38 16.91
C GLY A 186 -15.28 10.34 15.79
N TYR A 187 -14.52 9.85 14.80
CA TYR A 187 -14.05 10.69 13.70
C TYR A 187 -15.20 11.12 12.80
N ASP A 188 -15.55 12.41 12.84
CA ASP A 188 -16.50 13.02 11.92
C ASP A 188 -15.87 13.19 10.53
N GLN A 189 -16.45 12.48 9.57
CA GLN A 189 -16.01 12.49 8.18
C GLN A 189 -16.34 13.81 7.48
N GLU A 190 -17.21 14.66 8.04
CA GLU A 190 -17.54 16.00 7.55
C GLU A 190 -17.78 16.03 6.02
N ASN A 191 -18.51 15.03 5.53
CA ASN A 191 -18.80 14.83 4.12
C ASN A 191 -20.26 14.42 3.98
N PRO A 192 -21.05 15.08 3.11
CA PRO A 192 -22.50 14.89 3.01
C PRO A 192 -22.92 13.48 2.58
N HIS A 193 -21.99 12.66 2.11
CA HIS A 193 -22.25 11.27 1.72
C HIS A 193 -22.11 10.27 2.88
N HIS A 194 -21.82 10.74 4.10
CA HIS A 194 -21.65 9.90 5.28
C HIS A 194 -22.54 10.38 6.42
N SER A 195 -23.33 9.45 6.98
CA SER A 195 -24.17 9.71 8.16
C SER A 195 -23.53 9.25 9.47
N LYS A 196 -22.54 8.37 9.38
CA LYS A 196 -21.85 7.72 10.49
C LYS A 196 -20.44 8.28 10.69
N THR A 197 -19.96 8.25 11.94
CA THR A 197 -18.53 8.39 12.21
C THR A 197 -17.74 7.26 11.54
N LEU A 198 -16.43 7.43 11.40
CA LEU A 198 -15.59 6.46 10.71
C LEU A 198 -15.62 5.06 11.34
N SER A 199 -15.60 4.99 12.67
CA SER A 199 -15.66 3.73 13.44
C SER A 199 -17.02 3.04 13.33
N GLU A 200 -18.11 3.81 13.40
CA GLU A 200 -19.47 3.29 13.20
C GLU A 200 -19.68 2.75 11.78
N HIS A 201 -19.18 3.46 10.76
CA HIS A 201 -19.19 2.98 9.37
C HIS A 201 -18.42 1.65 9.24
N THR A 202 -17.18 1.64 9.73
CA THR A 202 -16.30 0.45 9.74
C THR A 202 -16.98 -0.75 10.40
N PHE A 203 -17.65 -0.52 11.54
CA PHE A 203 -18.37 -1.56 12.26
C PHE A 203 -19.60 -2.06 11.49
N ALA A 204 -20.37 -1.18 10.85
CA ALA A 204 -21.52 -1.58 10.04
C ALA A 204 -21.11 -2.47 8.85
N VAL A 205 -19.96 -2.20 8.21
CA VAL A 205 -19.39 -3.07 7.17
C VAL A 205 -19.02 -4.45 7.74
N LEU A 206 -18.39 -4.48 8.92
CA LEU A 206 -18.05 -5.73 9.62
C LEU A 206 -19.31 -6.54 9.99
N GLU A 207 -20.37 -5.89 10.47
CA GLU A 207 -21.64 -6.56 10.79
C GLU A 207 -22.28 -7.19 9.56
N TYR A 208 -22.27 -6.47 8.42
CA TYR A 208 -22.77 -7.00 7.16
C TYR A 208 -21.99 -8.26 6.74
N ILE A 209 -20.65 -8.20 6.77
CA ILE A 209 -19.79 -9.36 6.47
C ILE A 209 -20.11 -10.53 7.41
N ASN A 210 -20.22 -10.28 8.72
CA ASN A 210 -20.53 -11.29 9.72
C ASN A 210 -21.91 -11.95 9.54
N ALA A 211 -22.84 -11.28 8.88
CA ALA A 211 -24.20 -11.73 8.64
C ALA A 211 -24.36 -12.46 7.31
N PHE A 212 -23.65 -12.04 6.26
CA PHE A 212 -23.95 -12.45 4.88
C PHE A 212 -22.79 -13.10 4.13
N TYR A 213 -21.54 -13.02 4.62
CA TYR A 213 -20.42 -13.62 3.91
C TYR A 213 -20.35 -15.13 4.17
N GLU A 214 -20.50 -15.91 3.11
CA GLU A 214 -20.48 -17.39 3.15
C GLU A 214 -19.21 -17.99 2.52
N GLY A 215 -18.24 -17.15 2.11
CA GLY A 215 -16.99 -17.58 1.49
C GLY A 215 -15.94 -18.09 2.49
N GLU A 216 -14.87 -18.69 1.97
CA GLU A 216 -13.80 -19.29 2.79
C GLU A 216 -12.92 -18.24 3.50
N TYR A 217 -12.85 -17.01 2.98
CA TYR A 217 -11.95 -15.96 3.46
C TYR A 217 -12.61 -15.01 4.48
N LEU A 218 -13.45 -15.53 5.39
CA LEU A 218 -14.21 -14.70 6.34
C LEU A 218 -13.29 -13.80 7.18
N LEU A 219 -12.20 -14.35 7.74
CA LEU A 219 -11.26 -13.56 8.54
C LEU A 219 -10.60 -12.46 7.70
N ALA A 220 -10.28 -12.74 6.43
CA ALA A 220 -9.70 -11.73 5.54
C ALA A 220 -10.68 -10.59 5.25
N MET A 221 -11.96 -10.92 5.02
CA MET A 221 -13.03 -9.94 4.85
C MET A 221 -13.25 -9.09 6.11
N GLN A 222 -13.25 -9.71 7.29
CA GLN A 222 -13.36 -8.99 8.56
C GLN A 222 -12.19 -8.02 8.76
N LEU A 223 -10.95 -8.45 8.52
CA LEU A 223 -9.77 -7.59 8.64
C LEU A 223 -9.76 -6.48 7.59
N ALA A 224 -10.20 -6.77 6.35
CA ALA A 224 -10.40 -5.76 5.33
C ALA A 224 -11.46 -4.73 5.76
N ALA A 225 -12.56 -5.16 6.38
CA ALA A 225 -13.60 -4.26 6.90
C ALA A 225 -13.00 -3.28 7.90
N LEU A 226 -12.22 -3.77 8.87
CA LEU A 226 -11.56 -2.94 9.88
C LEU A 226 -10.61 -1.90 9.27
N LEU A 227 -9.89 -2.26 8.21
CA LEU A 227 -8.73 -1.50 7.72
C LEU A 227 -8.97 -0.72 6.42
N HIS A 228 -10.03 -0.99 5.66
CA HIS A 228 -10.21 -0.44 4.30
C HIS A 228 -10.13 1.09 4.26
N ASP A 229 -10.61 1.72 5.34
CA ASP A 229 -10.73 3.16 5.48
C ASP A 229 -9.77 3.79 6.51
N ALA A 230 -8.84 3.01 7.06
CA ALA A 230 -7.87 3.48 8.06
C ALA A 230 -7.01 4.67 7.56
N GLY A 231 -6.86 4.83 6.24
CA GLY A 231 -6.18 5.96 5.61
C GLY A 231 -6.98 7.25 5.49
N LYS A 232 -8.29 7.27 5.80
CA LYS A 232 -9.14 8.47 5.67
C LYS A 232 -8.65 9.65 6.54
N PRO A 233 -8.35 9.48 7.85
CA PRO A 233 -7.86 10.58 8.68
C PRO A 233 -6.62 11.27 8.09
N PHE A 234 -5.70 10.50 7.52
CA PHE A 234 -4.50 10.99 6.86
C PHE A 234 -4.80 11.75 5.55
N CYS A 235 -5.87 11.37 4.85
CA CYS A 235 -6.18 11.90 3.52
C CYS A 235 -7.13 13.10 3.52
N LYS A 236 -7.65 13.55 4.69
CA LYS A 236 -8.64 14.62 4.82
C LYS A 236 -8.14 15.93 4.20
N VAL A 237 -8.81 16.40 3.15
CA VAL A 237 -8.51 17.68 2.49
C VAL A 237 -9.80 18.42 2.18
N TRP A 238 -9.91 19.67 2.64
CA TRP A 238 -11.01 20.57 2.31
C TRP A 238 -11.02 20.92 0.81
N LYS A 239 -12.15 20.72 0.13
CA LYS A 239 -12.33 21.09 -1.27
C LYS A 239 -13.22 22.31 -1.38
N GLN A 240 -12.60 23.50 -1.46
CA GLN A 240 -13.30 24.78 -1.60
C GLN A 240 -14.37 24.76 -2.71
N ALA A 241 -14.07 24.17 -3.87
CA ALA A 241 -15.00 24.10 -4.99
C ALA A 241 -16.24 23.20 -4.76
N ARG A 242 -16.18 22.29 -3.77
CA ARG A 242 -17.27 21.33 -3.47
C ARG A 242 -17.96 21.62 -2.14
N GLY A 243 -17.34 22.38 -1.24
CA GLY A 243 -17.90 22.73 0.07
C GLY A 243 -17.87 21.60 1.10
N TYR A 244 -17.07 20.54 0.89
CA TYR A 244 -16.92 19.42 1.82
C TYR A 244 -15.49 18.81 1.77
N TYR A 245 -15.17 17.93 2.72
CA TYR A 245 -13.87 17.25 2.79
C TYR A 245 -13.79 16.03 1.85
N SER A 246 -12.62 15.85 1.23
CA SER A 246 -12.31 14.70 0.37
C SER A 246 -11.18 13.86 0.95
N TYR A 247 -11.17 12.58 0.57
CA TYR A 247 -10.25 11.56 1.08
C TYR A 247 -9.47 10.85 -0.03
N TYR A 248 -9.22 11.53 -1.16
CA TYR A 248 -8.55 10.92 -2.32
C TYR A 248 -7.24 10.20 -1.94
N GLY A 249 -7.07 8.94 -2.37
CA GLY A 249 -5.86 8.13 -2.13
C GLY A 249 -5.81 7.46 -0.75
N HIS A 250 -6.92 7.43 -0.01
CA HIS A 250 -6.98 6.75 1.29
C HIS A 250 -6.82 5.24 1.12
N GLU A 251 -7.34 4.64 0.06
CA GLU A 251 -7.19 3.21 -0.27
C GLU A 251 -5.72 2.77 -0.34
N HIS A 252 -4.84 3.65 -0.82
CA HIS A 252 -3.39 3.41 -0.90
C HIS A 252 -2.70 3.51 0.47
N VAL A 253 -3.16 4.46 1.29
CA VAL A 253 -2.65 4.64 2.65
C VAL A 253 -3.14 3.50 3.54
N SER A 254 -4.43 3.16 3.47
CA SER A 254 -5.06 2.01 4.12
C SER A 254 -4.34 0.70 3.74
N ALA A 255 -4.01 0.48 2.47
CA ALA A 255 -3.27 -0.70 2.03
C ALA A 255 -1.88 -0.81 2.70
N SER A 256 -1.18 0.33 2.83
CA SER A 256 0.13 0.38 3.51
C SER A 256 -0.01 0.12 5.02
N ILE A 257 -1.02 0.72 5.66
CA ILE A 257 -1.35 0.48 7.09
C ILE A 257 -1.71 -0.99 7.31
N THR A 258 -2.54 -1.56 6.44
CA THR A 258 -2.99 -2.95 6.47
C THR A 258 -1.79 -3.89 6.43
N CYS A 259 -0.92 -3.71 5.45
CA CYS A 259 0.26 -4.56 5.31
C CYS A 259 1.17 -4.48 6.55
N HIS A 260 1.43 -3.29 7.08
CA HIS A 260 2.27 -3.13 8.27
C HIS A 260 1.62 -3.80 9.49
N THR A 261 0.34 -3.52 9.74
CA THR A 261 -0.43 -4.01 10.89
C THR A 261 -0.47 -5.54 10.91
N LEU A 262 -0.76 -6.16 9.77
CA LEU A 262 -0.84 -7.62 9.70
C LEU A 262 0.54 -8.30 9.78
N LYS A 263 1.61 -7.64 9.31
CA LYS A 263 2.98 -8.12 9.51
C LYS A 263 3.37 -8.09 10.98
N ASP A 264 3.05 -7.02 11.72
CA ASP A 264 3.30 -6.93 13.16
C ASP A 264 2.49 -7.98 13.94
N LEU A 265 1.27 -8.28 13.49
CA LEU A 265 0.43 -9.35 14.05
C LEU A 265 0.90 -10.78 13.66
N GLY A 266 1.93 -10.92 12.84
CA GLY A 266 2.52 -12.21 12.50
C GLY A 266 1.68 -13.07 11.55
N TYR A 267 0.81 -12.48 10.74
CA TYR A 267 0.17 -13.20 9.63
C TYR A 267 1.19 -13.54 8.53
N ASP A 268 0.93 -14.61 7.77
CA ASP A 268 1.77 -15.00 6.64
C ASP A 268 1.57 -14.06 5.43
N ASP A 269 2.59 -13.97 4.58
CA ASP A 269 2.61 -13.00 3.48
C ASP A 269 1.50 -13.25 2.45
N ALA A 270 1.03 -14.48 2.26
CA ALA A 270 -0.04 -14.79 1.30
C ALA A 270 -1.39 -14.27 1.81
N PHE A 271 -1.69 -14.52 3.09
CA PHE A 271 -2.87 -13.98 3.74
C PHE A 271 -2.86 -12.44 3.77
N ILE A 272 -1.71 -11.83 4.09
CA ILE A 272 -1.57 -10.37 4.10
C ILE A 272 -1.82 -9.79 2.71
N GLN A 273 -1.25 -10.38 1.66
CA GLN A 273 -1.47 -9.93 0.28
C GLN A 273 -2.94 -9.99 -0.11
N HIS A 274 -3.67 -11.02 0.30
CA HIS A 274 -5.10 -11.14 0.03
C HIS A 274 -5.90 -10.01 0.71
N VAL A 275 -5.68 -9.75 2.01
CA VAL A 275 -6.36 -8.65 2.72
C VAL A 275 -5.99 -7.27 2.14
N VAL A 276 -4.72 -7.05 1.82
CA VAL A 276 -4.25 -5.80 1.21
C VAL A 276 -4.84 -5.59 -0.19
N GLN A 277 -5.12 -6.66 -0.94
CA GLN A 277 -5.80 -6.56 -2.24
C GLN A 277 -7.24 -6.09 -2.09
N LEU A 278 -8.01 -6.66 -1.15
CA LEU A 278 -9.36 -6.18 -0.81
C LEU A 278 -9.33 -4.68 -0.47
N VAL A 279 -8.44 -4.28 0.43
CA VAL A 279 -8.30 -2.87 0.86
C VAL A 279 -7.81 -1.95 -0.26
N SER A 280 -6.84 -2.37 -1.08
CA SER A 280 -6.26 -1.48 -2.10
C SER A 280 -7.16 -1.26 -3.31
N PHE A 281 -8.14 -2.14 -3.54
CA PHE A 281 -9.06 -2.05 -4.67
C PHE A 281 -10.52 -1.76 -4.29
N HIS A 282 -10.86 -1.59 -3.01
CA HIS A 282 -12.24 -1.33 -2.58
C HIS A 282 -12.87 -0.10 -3.28
N MET A 283 -12.10 0.98 -3.46
CA MET A 283 -12.58 2.16 -4.21
C MET A 283 -12.68 1.93 -5.72
N GLU A 284 -11.80 1.07 -6.28
CA GLU A 284 -11.79 0.76 -7.72
C GLU A 284 -13.04 -0.02 -8.11
N ILE A 285 -13.45 -1.01 -7.30
CA ILE A 285 -14.68 -1.77 -7.56
C ILE A 285 -15.93 -0.90 -7.38
N LEU A 286 -15.95 0.00 -6.39
CA LEU A 286 -17.09 0.87 -6.09
C LEU A 286 -17.33 1.96 -7.15
N HIS A 287 -16.27 2.46 -7.78
CA HIS A 287 -16.35 3.67 -8.62
C HIS A 287 -15.78 3.51 -10.03
N GLY A 288 -15.06 2.42 -10.31
CA GLY A 288 -14.45 2.17 -11.61
C GLY A 288 -15.40 1.60 -12.67
N GLY A 289 -16.60 1.13 -12.27
CA GLY A 289 -17.55 0.48 -13.17
C GLY A 289 -16.92 -0.70 -13.92
N ASP A 290 -17.32 -0.93 -15.18
CA ASP A 290 -16.80 -2.02 -16.01
C ASP A 290 -15.28 -1.97 -16.21
N ALA A 291 -14.71 -0.75 -16.30
CA ALA A 291 -13.27 -0.57 -16.46
C ALA A 291 -12.51 -0.98 -15.18
N GLY A 292 -13.04 -0.63 -14.00
CA GLY A 292 -12.50 -1.05 -12.71
C GLY A 292 -12.57 -2.55 -12.52
N ALA A 293 -13.73 -3.15 -12.81
CA ALA A 293 -13.93 -4.60 -12.75
C ALA A 293 -12.99 -5.36 -13.70
N SER A 294 -12.84 -4.90 -14.95
CA SER A 294 -11.89 -5.49 -15.91
C SER A 294 -10.44 -5.37 -15.44
N LYS A 295 -10.06 -4.22 -14.87
CA LYS A 295 -8.73 -4.02 -14.29
C LYS A 295 -8.47 -4.98 -13.13
N ILE A 296 -9.43 -5.15 -12.23
CA ILE A 296 -9.34 -6.10 -11.10
C ILE A 296 -9.20 -7.53 -11.63
N TYR A 297 -10.05 -7.96 -12.56
CA TYR A 297 -10.00 -9.29 -13.17
C TYR A 297 -8.61 -9.60 -13.74
N HIS A 298 -8.04 -8.67 -14.51
CA HIS A 298 -6.72 -8.87 -15.12
C HIS A 298 -5.57 -8.87 -14.12
N LEU A 299 -5.70 -8.17 -12.99
CA LEU A 299 -4.64 -8.07 -11.99
C LEU A 299 -4.72 -9.16 -10.92
N LEU A 300 -5.93 -9.56 -10.53
CA LEU A 300 -6.18 -10.36 -9.33
C LEU A 300 -6.95 -11.66 -9.60
N GLY A 301 -7.56 -11.81 -10.78
CA GLY A 301 -8.36 -12.98 -11.13
C GLY A 301 -9.84 -12.84 -10.76
N GLU A 302 -10.60 -13.91 -11.03
CA GLU A 302 -12.05 -13.94 -10.87
C GLU A 302 -12.51 -14.03 -9.41
N ASP A 303 -11.82 -14.82 -8.58
CA ASP A 303 -12.20 -15.03 -7.18
C ASP A 303 -12.12 -13.72 -6.39
N MET A 304 -11.01 -13.00 -6.50
CA MET A 304 -10.82 -11.70 -5.85
C MET A 304 -11.77 -10.64 -6.41
N LEU A 305 -12.17 -10.72 -7.68
CA LEU A 305 -13.20 -9.83 -8.23
C LEU A 305 -14.56 -10.08 -7.56
N ALA A 306 -14.94 -11.35 -7.36
CA ALA A 306 -16.18 -11.71 -6.68
C ALA A 306 -16.19 -11.25 -5.22
N GLU A 307 -15.08 -11.44 -4.50
CA GLU A 307 -14.92 -10.95 -3.13
C GLU A 307 -15.01 -9.42 -3.04
N LEU A 308 -14.39 -8.70 -3.99
CA LEU A 308 -14.49 -7.25 -4.06
C LEU A 308 -15.90 -6.76 -4.37
N TYR A 309 -16.69 -7.48 -5.18
CA TYR A 309 -18.12 -7.16 -5.37
C TYR A 309 -18.90 -7.30 -4.06
N PHE A 310 -18.69 -8.39 -3.32
CA PHE A 310 -19.32 -8.55 -2.01
C PHE A 310 -18.88 -7.45 -1.04
N PHE A 311 -17.58 -7.14 -1.01
CA PHE A 311 -17.05 -6.09 -0.14
C PHE A 311 -17.63 -4.72 -0.48
N ALA A 312 -17.80 -4.41 -1.77
CA ALA A 312 -18.43 -3.18 -2.25
C ALA A 312 -19.90 -3.07 -1.81
N GLU A 313 -20.63 -4.19 -1.79
CA GLU A 313 -21.99 -4.26 -1.26
C GLU A 313 -21.99 -3.95 0.25
N ALA A 314 -21.10 -4.58 1.01
CA ALA A 314 -20.97 -4.36 2.45
C ALA A 314 -20.59 -2.90 2.80
N ASP A 315 -19.63 -2.30 2.10
CA ASP A 315 -19.23 -0.89 2.24
C ASP A 315 -20.42 0.03 1.96
N THR A 316 -21.14 -0.21 0.86
CA THR A 316 -22.31 0.59 0.49
C THR A 316 -23.43 0.50 1.52
N PHE A 317 -23.67 -0.68 2.10
CA PHE A 317 -24.62 -0.86 3.20
C PHE A 317 -24.22 -0.07 4.46
N GLY A 318 -22.92 0.02 4.72
CA GLY A 318 -22.38 0.69 5.90
C GLY A 318 -22.46 2.22 5.92
N LYS A 319 -22.86 2.89 4.83
CA LYS A 319 -22.84 4.38 4.72
C LYS A 319 -23.94 5.12 5.50
#